data_AF-A0A3P8UM38-F1
#
_entry.id   AF-A0A3P8UM38-F1
#
_cell.length_a   1.000
_cell.length_b   1.000
_cell.length_c   1.000
_cell.angle_alpha   90.00
_cell.angle_beta   90.00
_cell.angle_gamma   90.00
#
_symmetry.space_group_name_H-M   'P 1'
#
loop_
_entity.id
_entity.type
_entity.pdbx_description
1 polymer ?
#
loop_
_entity_poly.entity_id
_entity_poly.type
_entity_poly.pdbx_seq_one_letter_code
_entity_poly.pdbx_strand_id
1 'polypeptide(L)'
;MQCKIIFLKKKHVYTDSTHHFTVHSIRAAVLIQRWYRRYVARLEIRRRCTWNIFQSIEYAGQQDQIKLYNFFVFLMQHFTPASSERNLISHIFHDDPRHGAQLETFHCYESIEVSNSYTGPRLTFPLTFCGVSKLVETFKHRQVGALAQTVKHIPGRK
;
A
#
# COMPACT_ATOMS: atom_id res chain seq x y z
N MET A 1 3.48 101.24 16.41
CA MET A 1 4.68 100.55 15.92
C MET A 1 4.28 99.11 15.62
N GLN A 2 3.74 98.74 14.45
CA GLN A 2 4.48 98.43 13.21
C GLN A 2 5.79 97.65 13.50
N CYS A 3 6.09 96.47 12.96
CA CYS A 3 5.81 95.94 11.63
C CYS A 3 6.07 94.41 11.51
N LYS A 4 5.24 93.75 10.71
CA LYS A 4 5.50 92.72 9.66
C LYS A 4 6.48 91.58 9.94
N ILE A 5 6.00 90.33 9.88
CA ILE A 5 5.98 89.45 8.67
C ILE A 5 7.37 89.21 8.10
N ILE A 6 7.75 87.92 8.11
CA ILE A 6 8.57 87.13 7.18
C ILE A 6 9.07 85.96 8.07
N PHE A 7 8.59 84.73 7.98
CA PHE A 7 9.05 83.78 6.95
C PHE A 7 8.16 82.51 6.96
N LEU A 8 7.00 82.59 6.31
CA LEU A 8 6.21 81.40 5.95
C LEU A 8 6.56 81.04 4.51
N LYS A 9 7.64 80.27 4.30
CA LYS A 9 7.87 79.46 3.08
C LYS A 9 9.17 78.63 3.16
N LYS A 10 9.18 77.55 3.95
CA LYS A 10 10.14 76.44 3.72
C LYS A 10 9.74 75.09 4.35
N LYS A 11 8.51 74.62 4.13
CA LYS A 11 8.06 73.28 4.58
C LYS A 11 7.23 72.51 3.53
N HIS A 12 7.61 72.52 2.25
CA HIS A 12 6.88 71.74 1.24
C HIS A 12 7.74 71.03 0.18
N VAL A 13 9.05 70.82 0.42
CA VAL A 13 9.92 70.16 -0.60
C VAL A 13 10.79 69.02 -0.03
N TYR A 14 10.71 68.68 1.26
CA TYR A 14 11.60 67.65 1.86
C TYR A 14 10.92 66.30 2.18
N THR A 15 9.59 66.18 2.05
CA THR A 15 8.83 64.98 2.45
C THR A 15 8.60 63.96 1.33
N ASP A 16 8.89 64.29 0.07
CA ASP A 16 8.51 63.44 -1.08
C ASP A 16 9.54 62.32 -1.35
N SER A 17 10.84 62.64 -1.30
CA SER A 17 11.91 61.65 -1.54
C SER A 17 12.07 60.63 -0.40
N THR A 18 11.79 61.03 0.84
CA THR A 18 11.86 60.14 2.02
C THR A 18 10.68 59.17 2.06
N HIS A 19 9.50 59.60 1.63
CA HIS A 19 8.31 58.75 1.53
C HIS A 19 8.53 57.58 0.55
N HIS A 20 9.11 57.84 -0.63
CA HIS A 20 9.43 56.79 -1.60
C HIS A 20 10.37 55.71 -1.03
N PHE A 21 11.44 56.11 -0.32
CA PHE A 21 12.37 55.18 0.33
C PHE A 21 11.70 54.36 1.45
N THR A 22 10.82 54.97 2.24
CA THR A 22 10.06 54.25 3.28
C THR A 22 9.08 53.23 2.68
N VAL A 23 8.44 53.53 1.56
CA VAL A 23 7.54 52.58 0.88
C VAL A 23 8.31 51.37 0.34
N HIS A 24 9.50 51.56 -0.23
CA HIS A 24 10.34 50.45 -0.70
C HIS A 24 10.84 49.56 0.44
N SER A 25 11.28 50.15 1.55
CA SER A 25 11.72 49.40 2.73
C SER A 25 10.57 48.62 3.40
N ILE A 26 9.37 49.20 3.47
CA ILE A 26 8.16 48.49 3.95
C ILE A 26 7.81 47.33 3.02
N ARG A 27 7.83 47.54 1.70
CA ARG A 27 7.55 46.47 0.71
C ARG A 27 8.56 45.33 0.81
N ALA A 28 9.85 45.65 0.93
CA ALA A 28 10.90 44.65 1.14
C ALA A 28 10.69 43.87 2.44
N ALA A 29 10.37 44.55 3.54
CA ALA A 29 10.07 43.90 4.83
C ALA A 29 8.89 42.93 4.72
N VAL A 30 7.81 43.33 4.06
CA VAL A 30 6.64 42.46 3.83
C VAL A 30 6.99 41.24 2.97
N LEU A 31 7.82 41.40 1.94
CA LEU A 31 8.30 40.29 1.12
C LEU A 31 9.12 39.29 1.92
N ILE A 32 10.06 39.78 2.74
CA ILE A 32 10.89 38.94 3.62
C ILE A 32 10.01 38.19 4.63
N GLN A 33 9.07 38.89 5.28
CA GLN A 33 8.14 38.27 6.23
C GLN A 33 7.27 37.19 5.56
N ARG A 34 6.75 37.46 4.36
CA ARG A 34 5.93 36.50 3.61
C ARG A 34 6.74 35.27 3.20
N TRP A 35 7.97 35.48 2.74
CA TRP A 35 8.90 34.40 2.41
C TRP A 35 9.19 33.53 3.65
N TYR A 36 9.51 34.17 4.78
CA TYR A 36 9.81 33.47 6.04
C TYR A 36 8.62 32.65 6.53
N ARG A 37 7.40 33.21 6.54
CA ARG A 37 6.18 32.48 6.93
C ARG A 37 5.96 31.24 6.07
N ARG A 38 6.16 31.35 4.74
CA ARG A 38 6.06 30.22 3.82
C ARG A 38 7.16 29.18 4.07
N TYR A 39 8.38 29.61 4.36
CA TYR A 39 9.50 28.73 4.66
C TYR A 39 9.25 27.91 5.94
N VAL A 40 8.81 28.56 7.04
CA VAL A 40 8.45 27.89 8.29
C VAL A 40 7.32 26.89 8.09
N ALA A 41 6.27 27.25 7.34
CA ALA A 41 5.18 26.33 7.02
C ALA A 41 5.69 25.07 6.28
N ARG A 42 6.61 25.24 5.31
CA ARG A 42 7.22 24.11 4.58
C ARG A 42 8.08 23.23 5.49
N LEU A 43 8.84 23.82 6.42
CA LEU A 43 9.63 23.08 7.39
C LEU A 43 8.74 22.23 8.31
N GLU A 44 7.64 22.80 8.80
CA GLU A 44 6.71 22.08 9.68
C GLU A 44 5.98 20.95 8.93
N ILE A 45 5.60 21.15 7.67
CA ILE A 45 5.05 20.06 6.83
C ILE A 45 6.07 18.94 6.67
N ARG A 46 7.34 19.27 6.40
CA ARG A 46 8.40 18.25 6.31
C ARG A 46 8.56 17.48 7.62
N ARG A 47 8.60 18.18 8.76
CA ARG A 47 8.68 17.55 10.09
C ARG A 47 7.51 16.59 10.34
N ARG A 48 6.29 17.03 10.05
CA ARG A 48 5.07 16.21 10.20
C ARG A 48 5.04 15.03 9.24
N CYS A 49 5.47 15.22 7.99
CA CYS A 49 5.54 14.15 6.99
C CYS A 49 6.51 13.06 7.43
N THR A 50 7.72 13.45 7.88
CA THR A 50 8.71 12.51 8.43
C THR A 50 8.15 11.73 9.61
N TRP A 51 7.53 12.41 10.58
CA TRP A 51 6.86 11.74 11.70
C TRP A 51 5.76 10.78 11.23
N ASN A 52 4.91 11.20 10.30
CA ASN A 52 3.82 10.39 9.78
C ASN A 52 4.33 9.13 9.06
N ILE A 53 5.44 9.22 8.32
CA ILE A 53 6.07 8.06 7.68
C ILE A 53 6.53 7.07 8.75
N PHE A 54 7.33 7.53 9.73
CA PHE A 54 7.83 6.64 10.79
C PHE A 54 6.69 6.02 11.59
N GLN A 55 5.69 6.81 11.96
CA GLN A 55 4.48 6.34 12.60
C GLN A 55 3.78 5.26 11.76
N SER A 56 3.54 5.52 10.47
CA SER A 56 2.86 4.56 9.60
C SER A 56 3.59 3.22 9.49
N ILE A 57 4.93 3.23 9.48
CA ILE A 57 5.74 2.01 9.43
C ILE A 57 5.68 1.27 10.77
N GLU A 58 5.88 1.97 11.88
CA GLU A 58 5.92 1.38 13.22
C GLU A 58 4.58 0.74 13.59
N TYR A 59 3.47 1.41 13.28
CA TYR A 59 2.13 0.94 13.62
C TYR A 59 1.52 -0.01 12.57
N ALA A 60 2.10 -0.16 11.37
CA ALA A 60 1.63 -1.13 10.37
C ALA A 60 1.71 -2.57 10.91
N GLY A 61 2.84 -2.94 11.52
CA GLY A 61 3.01 -4.29 12.08
C GLY A 61 2.03 -4.60 13.21
N GLN A 62 1.74 -3.62 14.08
CA GLN A 62 0.77 -3.79 15.17
C GLN A 62 -0.66 -4.00 14.62
N GLN A 63 -1.05 -3.27 13.57
CA GLN A 63 -2.35 -3.44 12.92
C GLN A 63 -2.48 -4.82 12.25
N ASP A 64 -1.41 -5.29 11.60
CA ASP A 64 -1.43 -6.57 10.91
C ASP A 64 -1.49 -7.74 11.89
N GLN A 65 -0.80 -7.66 13.04
CA GLN A 65 -0.93 -8.66 14.11
C GLN A 65 -2.35 -8.74 14.67
N ILE A 66 -3.02 -7.60 14.90
CA ILE A 66 -4.40 -7.58 15.38
C ILE A 66 -5.36 -8.20 14.35
N LYS A 67 -5.17 -7.88 13.06
CA LYS A 67 -5.96 -8.51 11.98
C LYS A 67 -5.74 -10.01 11.91
N LEU A 68 -4.49 -10.46 12.04
CA LEU A 68 -4.13 -11.88 12.02
C LEU A 68 -4.77 -12.60 13.21
N TYR A 69 -4.71 -12.00 14.40
CA TYR A 69 -5.38 -12.51 15.61
C TYR A 69 -6.88 -12.64 15.40
N ASN A 70 -7.55 -11.59 14.92
CA ASN A 70 -8.99 -11.64 14.63
C ASN A 70 -9.34 -12.70 13.60
N PHE A 71 -8.51 -12.86 12.56
CA PHE A 71 -8.66 -13.93 11.59
C PHE A 71 -8.57 -15.30 12.25
N PHE A 72 -7.57 -15.56 13.10
CA PHE A 72 -7.44 -16.86 13.79
C PHE A 72 -8.58 -17.12 14.77
N VAL A 73 -9.06 -16.09 15.48
CA VAL A 73 -10.23 -16.21 16.35
C VAL A 73 -11.47 -16.56 15.54
N PHE A 74 -11.72 -15.85 14.43
CA PHE A 74 -12.83 -16.14 13.51
C PHE A 74 -12.72 -17.57 12.96
N LEU A 75 -11.53 -17.96 12.52
CA LEU A 75 -11.18 -19.29 12.06
C LEU A 75 -11.63 -20.30 13.13
N MET A 76 -11.07 -20.23 14.33
CA MET A 76 -11.37 -21.16 15.43
C MET A 76 -12.86 -21.21 15.84
N GLN A 77 -13.58 -20.09 15.79
CA GLN A 77 -14.99 -20.02 16.15
C GLN A 77 -15.93 -20.63 15.11
N HIS A 78 -15.57 -20.59 13.83
CA HIS A 78 -16.40 -21.08 12.72
C HIS A 78 -16.00 -22.47 12.21
N PHE A 79 -14.90 -23.06 12.68
CA PHE A 79 -14.59 -24.46 12.41
C PHE A 79 -15.59 -25.37 13.11
N THR A 80 -16.48 -25.97 12.32
CA THR A 80 -17.39 -27.00 12.80
C THR A 80 -16.60 -28.31 12.95
N PRO A 81 -16.50 -28.93 14.15
CA PRO A 81 -15.60 -30.08 14.40
C PRO A 81 -15.86 -31.34 13.57
N ALA A 82 -16.95 -31.39 12.79
CA ALA A 82 -17.34 -32.54 11.97
C ALA A 82 -16.89 -32.45 10.50
N SER A 83 -16.31 -31.35 10.04
CA SER A 83 -15.88 -31.22 8.63
C SER A 83 -14.52 -31.88 8.36
N SER A 84 -14.35 -32.39 7.14
CA SER A 84 -13.10 -32.98 6.62
C SER A 84 -11.90 -32.02 6.63
N GLU A 85 -12.12 -30.75 6.95
CA GLU A 85 -11.14 -29.66 6.95
C GLU A 85 -10.16 -29.73 8.12
N ARG A 86 -10.49 -30.48 9.19
CA ARG A 86 -9.54 -30.72 10.30
C ARG A 86 -8.26 -31.44 9.88
N ASN A 87 -8.31 -32.29 8.85
CA ASN A 87 -7.11 -32.96 8.32
C ASN A 87 -6.15 -31.97 7.65
N LEU A 88 -6.68 -30.95 6.98
CA LEU A 88 -5.88 -29.93 6.30
C LEU A 88 -5.16 -29.03 7.32
N ILE A 89 -5.88 -28.60 8.36
CA ILE A 89 -5.34 -27.74 9.42
C ILE A 89 -4.35 -28.51 10.30
N SER A 90 -4.66 -29.76 10.63
CA SER A 90 -3.70 -30.63 11.32
C SER A 90 -2.39 -30.75 10.53
N HIS A 91 -2.43 -30.87 9.20
CA HIS A 91 -1.20 -30.89 8.40
C HIS A 91 -0.44 -29.57 8.37
N ILE A 92 -1.13 -28.42 8.52
CA ILE A 92 -0.50 -27.09 8.51
C ILE A 92 0.14 -26.74 9.87
N PHE A 93 -0.45 -27.19 10.98
CA PHE A 93 0.00 -26.85 12.33
C PHE A 93 0.81 -27.96 13.02
N HIS A 94 0.84 -29.18 12.47
CA HIS A 94 1.65 -30.26 13.00
C HIS A 94 3.02 -30.25 12.31
N ASP A 95 3.91 -29.41 12.82
CA ASP A 95 5.34 -29.47 12.55
C ASP A 95 5.89 -30.81 13.09
N ASP A 96 5.94 -31.83 12.24
CA ASP A 96 6.91 -32.91 12.46
C ASP A 96 8.25 -32.43 11.87
N PRO A 97 9.29 -32.20 12.70
CA PRO A 97 10.58 -31.64 12.28
C PRO A 97 11.33 -32.47 11.21
N ARG A 98 10.79 -33.63 10.82
CA ARG A 98 11.23 -34.42 9.67
C ARG A 98 10.88 -33.81 8.31
N HIS A 99 9.98 -32.81 8.24
CA HIS A 99 9.56 -32.22 6.96
C HIS A 99 10.49 -31.13 6.43
N GLY A 100 11.42 -30.60 7.24
CA GLY A 100 12.44 -29.65 6.75
C GLY A 100 13.37 -30.27 5.70
N ALA A 101 13.59 -31.59 5.75
CA ALA A 101 14.37 -32.32 4.75
C ALA A 101 13.53 -32.81 3.55
N GLN A 102 12.20 -32.92 3.71
CA GLN A 102 11.31 -33.42 2.65
C GLN A 102 10.75 -32.28 1.79
N LEU A 103 10.63 -31.06 2.32
CA LEU A 103 10.19 -29.88 1.58
C LEU A 103 11.12 -29.55 0.40
N GLU A 104 12.43 -29.71 0.57
CA GLU A 104 13.44 -29.58 -0.50
C GLU A 104 13.20 -30.54 -1.68
N THR A 105 12.51 -31.67 -1.46
CA THR A 105 12.22 -32.66 -2.52
C THR A 105 11.01 -32.26 -3.39
N PHE A 106 10.13 -31.38 -2.91
CA PHE A 106 8.91 -30.98 -3.63
C PHE A 106 9.04 -29.71 -4.47
N HIS A 107 10.23 -29.09 -4.52
CA HIS A 107 10.47 -27.88 -5.32
C HIS A 107 10.67 -28.13 -6.82
N CYS A 108 10.74 -29.40 -7.26
CA CYS A 108 10.89 -29.70 -8.68
C CYS A 108 9.52 -29.95 -9.33
N TYR A 109 8.99 -28.94 -10.03
CA TYR A 109 7.76 -29.07 -10.82
C TYR A 109 7.87 -30.14 -11.92
N GLU A 110 9.09 -30.55 -12.29
CA GLU A 110 9.37 -31.53 -13.34
C GLU A 110 9.06 -32.97 -12.93
N SER A 111 8.99 -33.27 -11.62
CA SER A 111 8.70 -34.63 -11.12
C SER A 111 7.20 -34.89 -10.90
N ILE A 112 6.34 -33.89 -11.13
CA ILE A 112 4.89 -34.03 -10.98
C ILE A 112 4.32 -34.69 -12.24
N GLU A 113 4.12 -36.01 -12.19
CA GLU A 113 3.45 -36.74 -13.27
C GLU A 113 1.96 -36.38 -13.32
N VAL A 114 1.60 -35.51 -14.26
CA VAL A 114 0.20 -35.14 -14.48
C VAL A 114 -0.46 -36.16 -15.41
N SER A 115 -1.38 -36.97 -14.85
CA SER A 115 -2.15 -37.99 -15.58
C SER A 115 -2.73 -37.50 -16.91
N ASN A 116 -2.72 -38.36 -17.94
CA ASN A 116 -3.19 -38.05 -19.28
C ASN A 116 -4.68 -37.65 -19.36
N SER A 117 -5.47 -37.93 -18.32
CA SER A 117 -6.88 -37.54 -18.22
C SER A 117 -7.09 -36.07 -17.83
N TYR A 118 -6.06 -35.37 -17.36
CA TYR A 118 -6.19 -33.96 -16.97
C TYR A 118 -6.44 -33.06 -18.18
N THR A 119 -7.65 -32.49 -18.23
CA THR A 119 -8.16 -31.59 -19.29
C THR A 119 -7.98 -30.11 -18.95
N GLY A 120 -7.29 -29.77 -17.86
CA GLY A 120 -6.98 -28.40 -17.47
C GLY A 120 -5.74 -27.85 -18.19
N PRO A 121 -5.46 -26.55 -18.03
CA PRO A 121 -4.26 -25.93 -18.60
C PRO A 121 -3.01 -26.58 -18.01
N ARG A 122 -2.13 -27.08 -18.88
CA ARG A 122 -0.80 -27.61 -18.50
C ARG A 122 0.23 -26.51 -18.66
N LEU A 123 0.93 -26.21 -17.58
CA LEU A 123 1.98 -25.19 -17.58
C LEU A 123 3.30 -25.83 -18.04
N THR A 124 3.93 -25.23 -19.03
CA THR A 124 5.28 -25.55 -19.44
C THR A 124 6.18 -24.35 -19.19
N PHE A 125 7.32 -24.59 -18.55
CA PHE A 125 8.31 -23.56 -18.25
C PHE A 125 9.47 -23.63 -19.25
N PRO A 126 10.09 -22.49 -19.62
CA PRO A 126 9.72 -21.14 -19.22
C PRO A 126 8.37 -20.69 -19.83
N LEU A 127 7.54 -20.02 -19.02
CA LEU A 127 6.20 -19.61 -19.42
C LEU A 127 6.27 -18.65 -20.62
N THR A 128 5.67 -19.07 -21.73
CA THR A 128 5.56 -18.22 -22.92
C THR A 128 4.31 -17.33 -22.82
N PHE A 129 4.35 -16.17 -23.47
CA PHE A 129 3.20 -15.25 -23.54
C PHE A 129 1.92 -15.93 -24.06
N CYS A 130 2.07 -16.87 -25.02
CA CYS A 130 0.99 -17.70 -25.53
C CYS A 130 0.41 -18.62 -24.42
N GLY A 131 1.27 -19.23 -23.60
CA GLY A 131 0.84 -20.05 -22.47
C GLY A 131 0.08 -19.25 -21.41
N VAL A 132 0.53 -18.04 -21.09
CA VAL A 132 -0.15 -17.13 -20.15
C VAL A 132 -1.50 -16.68 -20.69
N SER A 133 -1.58 -16.31 -21.97
CA SER A 133 -2.84 -15.91 -22.62
C SER A 133 -3.88 -17.05 -22.58
N LYS A 134 -3.46 -18.27 -22.92
CA LYS A 134 -4.31 -19.47 -22.84
C LYS A 134 -4.75 -19.77 -21.41
N LEU A 135 -3.87 -19.62 -20.43
CA LEU A 135 -4.21 -19.79 -19.01
C LEU A 135 -5.33 -18.81 -18.62
N VAL A 136 -5.15 -17.53 -18.89
CA VAL A 136 -6.14 -16.48 -18.59
C VAL A 136 -7.46 -16.76 -19.31
N GLU A 137 -7.42 -17.18 -20.57
CA GLU A 137 -8.61 -17.53 -21.33
C GLU A 137 -9.35 -18.73 -20.74
N THR A 138 -8.64 -19.81 -20.36
CA THR A 138 -9.24 -20.98 -19.71
C THR A 138 -9.89 -20.65 -18.38
N PHE A 139 -9.29 -19.76 -17.58
CA PHE A 139 -9.88 -19.28 -16.32
C PHE A 139 -11.11 -18.41 -16.56
N LYS A 140 -11.07 -17.53 -17.57
CA LYS A 140 -12.20 -16.67 -17.92
C LYS A 140 -13.43 -17.48 -18.35
N HIS A 141 -13.23 -18.59 -19.07
CA HIS A 141 -14.32 -19.44 -19.56
C HIS A 141 -14.79 -20.50 -18.55
N ARG A 142 -14.06 -20.75 -17.45
CA ARG A 142 -14.41 -21.77 -16.42
C ARG A 142 -15.20 -21.26 -15.21
N GLN A 143 -15.62 -20.01 -15.16
CA GLN A 143 -16.38 -19.49 -14.01
C GLN A 143 -17.82 -20.03 -13.85
N VAL A 144 -18.36 -20.92 -14.71
CA VAL A 144 -19.77 -21.38 -14.58
C VAL A 144 -20.03 -22.89 -14.81
N GLY A 145 -19.06 -23.77 -15.12
CA GLY A 145 -19.47 -25.18 -15.29
C GLY A 145 -18.36 -26.22 -15.43
N ALA A 146 -17.88 -26.76 -14.30
CA ALA A 146 -17.26 -28.10 -14.24
C ALA A 146 -17.02 -28.62 -12.80
N LEU A 147 -17.77 -28.17 -11.78
CA LEU A 147 -17.81 -28.85 -10.47
C LEU A 147 -19.07 -29.72 -10.30
N ALA A 148 -19.83 -29.93 -11.36
CA ALA A 148 -20.92 -30.88 -11.39
C ALA A 148 -20.62 -31.96 -12.44
N GLN A 149 -20.52 -33.21 -11.98
CA GLN A 149 -20.35 -34.45 -12.76
C GLN A 149 -18.88 -34.68 -13.18
N THR A 150 -18.13 -35.58 -12.53
CA THR A 150 -18.25 -37.03 -12.69
C THR A 150 -17.82 -37.81 -11.43
N VAL A 151 -18.75 -38.06 -10.50
CA VAL A 151 -18.73 -39.27 -9.66
C VAL A 151 -20.00 -40.05 -9.96
N LYS A 152 -20.06 -40.59 -11.18
CA LYS A 152 -21.01 -41.63 -11.58
C LYS A 152 -20.32 -42.57 -12.56
N HIS A 153 -19.33 -43.33 -12.07
CA HIS A 153 -19.04 -44.68 -12.56
C HIS A 153 -17.98 -45.35 -11.68
N ILE A 154 -18.36 -46.32 -10.84
CA ILE A 154 -17.46 -47.41 -10.45
C ILE A 154 -18.26 -48.71 -10.65
N PRO A 155 -17.89 -49.55 -11.62
CA PRO A 155 -18.47 -50.88 -11.77
C PRO A 155 -17.70 -51.91 -10.92
N GLY A 156 -18.44 -52.76 -10.21
CA GLY A 156 -18.18 -54.19 -10.20
C GLY A 156 -17.49 -54.84 -8.98
N ARG A 157 -18.13 -55.95 -8.57
CA ARG A 157 -17.60 -57.18 -7.94
C ARG A 157 -17.09 -57.10 -6.50
N LYS A 158 -17.76 -57.81 -5.59
CA LYS A 158 -17.75 -59.29 -5.51
C LYS A 158 -19.16 -59.79 -5.23
#